data_AF-A0AAU9T437-F1
#
_entry.id   AF-A0AAU9T437-F1
#
_cell.length_a   1.000
_cell.length_b   1.000
_cell.length_c   1.000
_cell.angle_alpha   90.00
_cell.angle_beta   90.00
_cell.angle_gamma   90.00
#
_symmetry.space_group_name_H-M   'P 1'
#
loop_
_entity.id
_entity.type
_entity.pdbx_description
1 polymer ?
#
loop_
_entity_poly.entity_id
_entity_poly.type
_entity_poly.pdbx_seq_one_letter_code
_entity_poly.pdbx_strand_id
1 'polypeptide(L)'
;MEKQEDLGNHARIIINNEMGYGSGNGRSEHHGTVRAKTSVDSLGFIVVIIGDTWNWPLIDALPSYGRGRELPGERYRSFIHGDGLRDVVITGQNGTIDGQGEVWWNMWRSRTLKFTRPNLIELMNSKEIIISNVIFQNSPFWNIHPVYCSDVVIHHVTILAPQDSPNTDGIDPDSSYNVCIEDSYISTGDDLVAIKSGWDQYGIAFGRPSSNITIRRITGSSPFAGIAIGSETSGGIKNIVAEHISLSNMGVGVNIKTNIGRGGYIKNIKISNVYVENAKYGIKIAGDTGDHPDAFYNPNALPVVKGIHIKNVWGVNVQNAGSIQGLKGSPFTGICLSEINLHGSLNLYRSWKCSDVSGTSLKVSPWPCSELRTTGGSYSCSSTF
;
A
#
# COMPACT_ATOMS: atom_id res chain seq x y z
N MET A 1 -39.88 20.84 -17.09
CA MET A 1 -39.53 21.78 -16.00
C MET A 1 -38.75 20.95 -14.99
N GLU A 2 -37.46 20.74 -15.28
CA GLU A 2 -36.55 19.96 -14.44
C GLU A 2 -35.96 20.89 -13.38
N LYS A 3 -36.07 20.49 -12.11
CA LYS A 3 -35.39 21.14 -10.99
C LYS A 3 -33.98 20.58 -10.89
N GLN A 4 -33.03 21.46 -11.11
CA GLN A 4 -31.65 21.33 -10.69
C GLN A 4 -31.62 21.49 -9.16
N GLU A 5 -31.34 20.42 -8.42
CA GLU A 5 -30.84 20.54 -7.05
C GLU A 5 -29.33 20.32 -7.10
N ASP A 6 -28.60 21.34 -6.67
CA ASP A 6 -27.15 21.38 -6.59
C ASP A 6 -26.68 20.37 -5.53
N LEU A 7 -26.20 19.20 -5.96
CA LEU A 7 -25.75 18.12 -5.08
C LEU A 7 -24.25 18.21 -4.71
N GLY A 8 -23.55 19.30 -5.02
CA GLY A 8 -22.16 19.56 -4.58
C GLY A 8 -21.11 18.52 -5.04
N ASN A 9 -19.91 18.56 -4.45
CA ASN A 9 -18.76 17.68 -4.77
C ASN A 9 -18.90 16.23 -4.25
N HIS A 10 -20.08 15.62 -4.37
CA HIS A 10 -20.38 14.28 -3.83
C HIS A 10 -20.29 13.18 -4.90
N ALA A 11 -19.92 11.94 -4.52
CA ALA A 11 -19.85 10.82 -5.47
C ALA A 11 -20.27 9.48 -4.87
N ARG A 12 -21.14 8.74 -5.55
CA ARG A 12 -21.54 7.38 -5.16
C ARG A 12 -21.43 6.42 -6.34
N ILE A 13 -20.71 5.31 -6.13
CA ILE A 13 -20.56 4.21 -7.07
C ILE A 13 -21.08 2.95 -6.36
N ILE A 14 -22.17 2.39 -6.87
CA ILE A 14 -22.80 1.19 -6.32
C ILE A 14 -22.77 0.10 -7.39
N ILE A 15 -22.20 -1.06 -7.07
CA ILE A 15 -22.05 -2.22 -7.95
C ILE A 15 -23.02 -3.31 -7.47
N ASN A 16 -24.32 -3.21 -7.81
CA ASN A 16 -25.33 -4.13 -7.27
C ASN A 16 -25.61 -5.35 -8.16
N ASN A 17 -25.97 -6.48 -7.52
CA ASN A 17 -26.52 -7.70 -8.12
C ASN A 17 -28.07 -7.68 -8.12
N GLU A 18 -28.75 -6.79 -8.86
CA GLU A 18 -30.22 -6.92 -8.97
C GLU A 18 -30.62 -7.74 -10.20
N MET A 19 -30.98 -9.02 -9.97
CA MET A 19 -31.89 -9.76 -10.85
C MET A 19 -33.32 -9.28 -10.61
N GLY A 20 -33.75 -8.27 -11.38
CA GLY A 20 -35.13 -7.77 -11.36
C GLY A 20 -35.78 -7.89 -12.74
N TYR A 21 -36.59 -8.92 -12.94
CA TYR A 21 -37.68 -8.86 -13.93
C TYR A 21 -38.64 -7.73 -13.49
N GLY A 22 -38.66 -6.60 -14.20
CA GLY A 22 -39.57 -5.51 -13.87
C GLY A 22 -39.40 -4.29 -14.78
N SER A 23 -40.40 -4.05 -15.62
CA SER A 23 -40.53 -2.89 -16.50
C SER A 23 -40.48 -1.53 -15.76
N GLY A 24 -39.69 -0.58 -16.27
CA GLY A 24 -39.96 0.86 -16.14
C GLY A 24 -38.98 1.68 -15.27
N ASN A 25 -38.34 2.64 -15.94
CA ASN A 25 -37.58 3.80 -15.41
C ASN A 25 -36.25 3.54 -14.68
N GLY A 26 -35.19 3.36 -15.46
CA GLY A 26 -33.81 3.41 -15.00
C GLY A 26 -33.40 4.81 -14.53
N ARG A 27 -32.82 4.89 -13.34
CA ARG A 27 -31.94 5.98 -12.90
C ARG A 27 -30.52 5.44 -12.81
N SER A 28 -29.68 5.91 -13.72
CA SER A 28 -28.22 5.90 -13.59
C SER A 28 -27.81 7.28 -13.06
N GLU A 29 -27.18 7.37 -11.89
CA GLU A 29 -26.54 8.60 -11.44
C GLU A 29 -25.01 8.44 -11.56
N HIS A 30 -24.44 9.10 -12.57
CA HIS A 30 -23.01 9.20 -12.85
C HIS A 30 -22.63 10.68 -13.01
N HIS A 31 -21.73 11.22 -12.20
CA HIS A 31 -20.97 12.43 -12.58
C HIS A 31 -19.53 12.38 -12.03
N GLY A 32 -18.56 12.46 -12.96
CA GLY A 32 -17.17 12.04 -12.85
C GLY A 32 -16.92 10.92 -13.87
N THR A 33 -16.13 11.15 -14.93
CA THR A 33 -16.05 10.26 -16.10
C THR A 33 -15.54 8.85 -15.76
N VAL A 34 -16.44 7.91 -15.49
CA VAL A 34 -16.17 6.46 -15.46
C VAL A 34 -16.50 5.90 -16.85
N ARG A 35 -15.48 5.58 -17.67
CA ARG A 35 -15.67 4.82 -18.92
C ARG A 35 -15.53 3.33 -18.61
N ALA A 36 -16.63 2.68 -18.24
CA ALA A 36 -16.68 1.22 -18.12
C ALA A 36 -17.72 0.65 -19.11
N LYS A 37 -17.43 -0.53 -19.68
CA LYS A 37 -18.46 -1.36 -20.34
C LYS A 37 -18.91 -2.40 -19.31
N THR A 38 -20.08 -2.22 -18.72
CA THR A 38 -20.69 -3.26 -17.89
C THR A 38 -21.01 -4.49 -18.75
N SER A 39 -20.42 -5.65 -18.45
CA SER A 39 -20.85 -6.94 -19.03
C SER A 39 -21.48 -7.78 -17.93
N VAL A 40 -22.74 -8.15 -18.12
CA VAL A 40 -23.46 -9.02 -17.19
C VAL A 40 -23.28 -10.46 -17.69
N ASP A 41 -22.41 -11.23 -17.03
CA ASP A 41 -22.33 -12.67 -17.23
C ASP A 41 -23.10 -13.41 -16.13
N SER A 42 -23.63 -14.57 -16.47
CA SER A 42 -24.63 -15.35 -15.70
C SER A 42 -24.18 -15.93 -14.36
N LEU A 43 -23.04 -15.46 -13.81
CA LEU A 43 -22.46 -15.89 -12.53
C LEU A 43 -22.13 -14.74 -11.57
N GLY A 44 -22.42 -13.47 -11.93
CA GLY A 44 -22.20 -12.28 -11.10
C GLY A 44 -21.95 -11.03 -11.96
N PHE A 45 -22.28 -9.83 -11.45
CA PHE A 45 -22.03 -8.58 -12.19
C PHE A 45 -20.53 -8.24 -12.18
N ILE A 46 -19.93 -8.13 -13.37
CA ILE A 46 -18.54 -7.74 -13.58
C ILE A 46 -18.51 -6.40 -14.33
N VAL A 47 -17.92 -5.38 -13.73
CA VAL A 47 -17.57 -4.15 -14.43
C VAL A 47 -16.25 -4.41 -15.15
N VAL A 48 -16.33 -4.67 -16.46
CA VAL A 48 -15.17 -4.93 -17.33
C VAL A 48 -14.75 -3.65 -18.04
N ILE A 49 -13.47 -3.33 -17.98
CA ILE A 49 -12.97 -2.08 -18.57
C ILE A 49 -12.40 -2.36 -19.94
N ILE A 50 -13.22 -2.17 -20.97
CA ILE A 50 -12.79 -2.25 -22.37
C ILE A 50 -12.26 -0.87 -22.78
N GLY A 51 -10.95 -0.71 -22.82
CA GLY A 51 -10.31 0.49 -23.36
C GLY A 51 -9.16 0.13 -24.27
N ASP A 52 -9.13 0.77 -25.43
CA ASP A 52 -7.95 0.80 -26.29
C ASP A 52 -6.84 1.60 -25.59
N THR A 53 -5.71 0.94 -25.30
CA THR A 53 -4.57 1.56 -24.62
C THR A 53 -3.98 2.73 -25.42
N TRP A 54 -4.21 2.78 -26.74
CA TRP A 54 -3.73 3.87 -27.61
C TRP A 54 -4.42 5.22 -27.35
N ASN A 55 -5.68 5.20 -26.93
CA ASN A 55 -6.50 6.40 -26.72
C ASN A 55 -6.79 6.66 -25.22
N TRP A 56 -6.00 6.03 -24.34
CA TRP A 56 -6.17 6.16 -22.90
C TRP A 56 -5.81 7.58 -22.43
N PRO A 57 -6.69 8.29 -21.69
CA PRO A 57 -6.46 9.68 -21.32
C PRO A 57 -5.22 9.84 -20.43
N LEU A 58 -4.45 10.89 -20.70
CA LEU A 58 -3.31 11.30 -19.88
C LEU A 58 -3.70 12.38 -18.89
N ILE A 59 -2.99 12.41 -17.78
CA ILE A 59 -3.04 13.45 -16.75
C ILE A 59 -1.63 13.72 -16.22
N ASP A 60 -1.46 14.86 -15.57
CA ASP A 60 -0.19 15.25 -14.97
C ASP A 60 0.27 14.24 -13.91
N ALA A 61 1.59 14.18 -13.74
CA ALA A 61 2.20 13.50 -12.63
C ALA A 61 1.75 14.09 -11.29
N LEU A 62 1.78 13.26 -10.25
CA LEU A 62 1.51 13.74 -8.90
C LEU A 62 2.59 14.75 -8.48
N PRO A 63 2.22 15.90 -7.90
CA PRO A 63 3.19 16.89 -7.46
C PRO A 63 4.24 16.34 -6.48
N SER A 64 3.86 15.39 -5.62
CA SER A 64 4.79 14.72 -4.68
C SER A 64 5.73 13.69 -5.32
N TYR A 65 5.59 13.44 -6.64
CA TYR A 65 6.42 12.54 -7.43
C TYR A 65 7.20 13.25 -8.55
N GLY A 66 6.69 14.41 -9.02
CA GLY A 66 7.32 15.25 -10.07
C GLY A 66 7.28 14.68 -11.50
N ARG A 67 7.06 13.37 -11.63
CA ARG A 67 6.96 12.61 -12.87
C ARG A 67 6.13 11.34 -12.64
N GLY A 68 5.78 10.64 -13.71
CA GLY A 68 5.26 9.28 -13.61
C GLY A 68 6.19 8.35 -12.82
N ARG A 69 5.59 7.46 -12.01
CA ARG A 69 6.30 6.52 -11.13
C ARG A 69 7.21 5.55 -11.90
N GLU A 70 6.78 5.14 -13.09
CA GLU A 70 7.49 4.18 -13.92
C GLU A 70 8.32 4.88 -15.01
N LEU A 71 7.74 5.92 -15.61
CA LEU A 71 8.32 6.64 -16.74
C LEU A 71 8.25 8.15 -16.54
N PRO A 72 9.25 8.92 -17.01
CA PRO A 72 9.19 10.38 -16.96
C PRO A 72 7.97 10.95 -17.71
N GLY A 73 7.47 12.10 -17.26
CA GLY A 73 6.36 12.81 -17.89
C GLY A 73 5.00 12.52 -17.25
N GLU A 74 3.95 12.64 -18.06
CA GLU A 74 2.54 12.37 -17.71
C GLU A 74 2.30 10.90 -17.35
N ARG A 75 1.06 10.60 -16.93
CA ARG A 75 0.60 9.25 -16.61
C ARG A 75 -0.77 8.97 -17.20
N TYR A 76 -1.07 7.71 -17.44
CA TYR A 76 -2.42 7.29 -17.80
C TYR A 76 -3.35 7.53 -16.61
N ARG A 77 -4.52 8.13 -16.87
CA ARG A 77 -5.55 8.35 -15.85
C ARG A 77 -6.07 7.01 -15.32
N SER A 78 -6.20 6.91 -14.00
CA SER A 78 -6.76 5.73 -13.34
C SER A 78 -8.17 5.39 -13.83
N PHE A 79 -8.54 4.12 -13.71
CA PHE A 79 -9.81 3.61 -14.24
C PHE A 79 -11.02 4.24 -13.58
N ILE A 80 -11.04 4.25 -12.24
CA ILE A 80 -11.90 5.12 -11.46
C ILE A 80 -11.01 6.22 -10.91
N HIS A 81 -11.26 7.44 -11.35
CA HIS A 81 -10.50 8.62 -10.94
C HIS A 81 -11.44 9.69 -10.40
N GLY A 82 -11.14 10.20 -9.21
CA GLY A 82 -11.82 11.32 -8.59
C GLY A 82 -10.83 12.31 -8.01
N ASP A 83 -11.13 13.61 -8.09
CA ASP A 83 -10.29 14.68 -7.52
C ASP A 83 -11.18 15.71 -6.82
N GLY A 84 -10.85 16.08 -5.57
CA GLY A 84 -11.57 17.10 -4.81
C GLY A 84 -12.97 16.71 -4.33
N LEU A 85 -13.24 15.41 -4.17
CA LEU A 85 -14.54 14.86 -3.79
C LEU A 85 -14.76 14.82 -2.27
N ARG A 86 -16.02 14.78 -1.86
CA ARG A 86 -16.50 14.60 -0.48
C ARG A 86 -17.59 13.53 -0.43
N ASP A 87 -17.74 12.79 0.67
CA ASP A 87 -18.77 11.74 0.83
C ASP A 87 -18.75 10.76 -0.36
N VAL A 88 -17.58 10.13 -0.54
CA VAL A 88 -17.37 9.18 -1.63
C VAL A 88 -17.71 7.79 -1.13
N VAL A 89 -18.67 7.12 -1.78
CA VAL A 89 -19.02 5.73 -1.45
C VAL A 89 -18.80 4.84 -2.67
N ILE A 90 -17.96 3.82 -2.54
CA ILE A 90 -17.79 2.74 -3.51
C ILE A 90 -18.17 1.43 -2.83
N THR A 91 -19.27 0.82 -3.24
CA THR A 91 -19.74 -0.45 -2.64
C THR A 91 -20.35 -1.40 -3.65
N GLY A 92 -20.40 -2.71 -3.36
CA GLY A 92 -20.81 -3.65 -4.40
C GLY A 92 -21.39 -5.00 -4.01
N GLN A 93 -21.74 -5.29 -2.75
CA GLN A 93 -22.25 -6.62 -2.35
C GLN A 93 -21.45 -7.80 -2.96
N ASN A 94 -20.10 -7.67 -3.04
CA ASN A 94 -19.15 -8.58 -3.70
C ASN A 94 -19.18 -8.60 -5.25
N GLY A 95 -19.67 -7.56 -5.90
CA GLY A 95 -19.47 -7.31 -7.32
C GLY A 95 -18.01 -7.03 -7.65
N THR A 96 -17.63 -7.31 -8.90
CA THR A 96 -16.22 -7.26 -9.34
C THR A 96 -15.95 -6.06 -10.24
N ILE A 97 -14.84 -5.35 -9.98
CA ILE A 97 -14.21 -4.41 -10.92
C ILE A 97 -12.96 -5.09 -11.48
N ASP A 98 -13.00 -5.46 -12.77
CA ASP A 98 -11.87 -6.09 -13.46
C ASP A 98 -11.14 -5.07 -14.35
N GLY A 99 -9.89 -4.83 -14.01
CA GLY A 99 -9.02 -3.90 -14.71
C GLY A 99 -8.38 -4.42 -15.99
N GLN A 100 -8.47 -5.72 -16.29
CA GLN A 100 -7.85 -6.33 -17.46
C GLN A 100 -6.36 -5.97 -17.63
N GLY A 101 -5.62 -5.98 -16.52
CA GLY A 101 -4.24 -5.51 -16.43
C GLY A 101 -3.22 -6.21 -17.35
N GLU A 102 -3.54 -7.38 -17.90
CA GLU A 102 -2.61 -8.20 -18.69
C GLU A 102 -1.95 -7.43 -19.84
N VAL A 103 -2.72 -6.64 -20.59
CA VAL A 103 -2.17 -5.83 -21.69
C VAL A 103 -1.10 -4.85 -21.19
N TRP A 104 -1.33 -4.25 -20.02
CA TRP A 104 -0.42 -3.29 -19.39
C TRP A 104 0.81 -3.98 -18.84
N TRP A 105 0.66 -5.15 -18.22
CA TRP A 105 1.76 -5.96 -17.73
C TRP A 105 2.65 -6.43 -18.88
N ASN A 106 2.07 -6.81 -20.02
CA ASN A 106 2.82 -7.22 -21.21
C ASN A 106 3.59 -6.05 -21.83
N MET A 107 3.01 -4.85 -21.88
CA MET A 107 3.72 -3.64 -22.30
C MET A 107 4.86 -3.28 -21.33
N TRP A 108 4.65 -3.44 -20.02
CA TRP A 108 5.69 -3.23 -19.01
C TRP A 108 6.87 -4.18 -19.19
N ARG A 109 6.59 -5.49 -19.30
CA ARG A 109 7.61 -6.53 -19.51
C ARG A 109 8.38 -6.31 -20.82
N SER A 110 7.67 -5.88 -21.86
CA SER A 110 8.25 -5.61 -23.19
C SER A 110 8.91 -4.22 -23.30
N ARG A 111 8.84 -3.40 -22.24
CA ARG A 111 9.34 -2.01 -22.21
C ARG A 111 8.78 -1.14 -23.33
N THR A 112 7.50 -1.33 -23.67
CA THR A 112 6.79 -0.57 -24.73
C THR A 112 5.79 0.44 -24.18
N LEU A 113 5.68 0.57 -22.85
CA LEU A 113 4.91 1.62 -22.21
C LEU A 113 5.43 3.01 -22.63
N LYS A 114 4.51 3.92 -22.94
CA LYS A 114 4.84 5.34 -23.21
C LYS A 114 4.82 6.20 -21.95
N PHE A 115 3.91 5.88 -21.04
CA PHE A 115 3.66 6.59 -19.78
C PHE A 115 3.43 5.60 -18.64
N THR A 116 3.44 6.10 -17.40
CA THR A 116 3.13 5.27 -16.22
C THR A 116 1.73 4.70 -16.31
N ARG A 117 1.58 3.41 -16.01
CA ARG A 117 0.31 2.66 -16.09
C ARG A 117 -0.76 3.27 -15.18
N PRO A 118 -2.05 3.14 -15.54
CA PRO A 118 -3.14 3.64 -14.71
C PRO A 118 -3.37 2.74 -13.48
N ASN A 119 -3.77 3.34 -12.35
CA ASN A 119 -4.29 2.58 -11.20
C ASN A 119 -5.71 2.07 -11.52
N LEU A 120 -6.18 1.08 -10.76
CA LEU A 120 -7.59 0.68 -10.82
C LEU A 120 -8.49 1.75 -10.17
N ILE A 121 -8.16 2.20 -8.96
CA ILE A 121 -8.84 3.32 -8.30
C ILE A 121 -7.81 4.33 -7.84
N GLU A 122 -8.07 5.60 -8.14
CA GLU A 122 -7.34 6.72 -7.56
C GLU A 122 -8.30 7.84 -7.15
N LEU A 123 -8.26 8.17 -5.87
CA LEU A 123 -8.98 9.31 -5.32
C LEU A 123 -7.94 10.32 -4.85
N MET A 124 -8.00 11.51 -5.41
CA MET A 124 -7.09 12.62 -5.17
C MET A 124 -7.79 13.70 -4.35
N ASN A 125 -7.08 14.31 -3.39
CA ASN A 125 -7.57 15.49 -2.64
C ASN A 125 -8.99 15.35 -2.08
N SER A 126 -9.41 14.12 -1.76
CA SER A 126 -10.81 13.80 -1.43
C SER A 126 -10.97 13.48 0.05
N LYS A 127 -12.19 13.57 0.59
CA LYS A 127 -12.45 13.29 2.01
C LYS A 127 -13.75 12.56 2.25
N GLU A 128 -13.87 11.93 3.42
CA GLU A 128 -15.07 11.16 3.82
C GLU A 128 -15.34 10.04 2.81
N ILE A 129 -14.39 9.10 2.69
CA ILE A 129 -14.37 8.05 1.66
C ILE A 129 -14.66 6.70 2.30
N ILE A 130 -15.60 5.94 1.73
CA ILE A 130 -15.91 4.56 2.11
C ILE A 130 -15.80 3.68 0.86
N ILE A 131 -14.92 2.68 0.91
CA ILE A 131 -14.82 1.61 -0.10
C ILE A 131 -15.11 0.28 0.60
N SER A 132 -16.16 -0.44 0.21
CA SER A 132 -16.55 -1.65 0.92
C SER A 132 -17.27 -2.71 0.10
N ASN A 133 -17.07 -3.98 0.43
CA ASN A 133 -17.82 -5.10 -0.16
C ASN A 133 -17.69 -5.16 -1.70
N VAL A 134 -16.47 -5.02 -2.21
CA VAL A 134 -16.14 -5.05 -3.64
C VAL A 134 -14.95 -5.99 -3.88
N ILE A 135 -14.99 -6.70 -5.01
CA ILE A 135 -13.85 -7.45 -5.53
C ILE A 135 -13.12 -6.58 -6.56
N PHE A 136 -11.84 -6.34 -6.34
CA PHE A 136 -10.95 -5.66 -7.27
C PHE A 136 -10.06 -6.70 -7.93
N GLN A 137 -10.03 -6.73 -9.26
CA GLN A 137 -9.34 -7.77 -9.98
C GLN A 137 -8.47 -7.20 -11.10
N ASN A 138 -7.28 -7.77 -11.29
CA ASN A 138 -6.39 -7.53 -12.44
C ASN A 138 -6.09 -6.03 -12.67
N SER A 139 -5.72 -5.29 -11.63
CA SER A 139 -5.28 -3.90 -11.79
C SER A 139 -4.05 -3.80 -12.72
N PRO A 140 -3.99 -2.81 -13.63
CA PRO A 140 -2.81 -2.56 -14.45
C PRO A 140 -1.57 -2.18 -13.65
N PHE A 141 -1.75 -1.49 -12.52
CA PHE A 141 -0.73 -1.02 -11.59
C PHE A 141 -1.29 -1.13 -10.16
N TRP A 142 -1.19 -0.12 -9.30
CA TRP A 142 -1.77 -0.15 -7.96
C TRP A 142 -3.30 -0.26 -7.98
N ASN A 143 -3.87 -1.00 -7.03
CA ASN A 143 -5.31 -1.27 -7.00
C ASN A 143 -6.10 -0.09 -6.41
N ILE A 144 -5.85 0.28 -5.14
CA ILE A 144 -6.59 1.37 -4.47
C ILE A 144 -5.61 2.44 -3.97
N HIS A 145 -5.61 3.60 -4.62
CA HIS A 145 -4.68 4.71 -4.33
C HIS A 145 -5.40 5.96 -3.82
N PRO A 146 -5.70 6.06 -2.51
CA PRO A 146 -6.13 7.31 -1.89
C PRO A 146 -4.91 8.20 -1.65
N VAL A 147 -4.74 9.21 -2.51
CA VAL A 147 -3.62 10.15 -2.47
C VAL A 147 -4.10 11.55 -2.07
N TYR A 148 -3.47 12.14 -1.06
CA TYR A 148 -3.85 13.45 -0.52
C TYR A 148 -5.27 13.46 0.10
N CYS A 149 -5.75 12.31 0.56
CA CYS A 149 -7.10 12.14 1.08
C CYS A 149 -7.17 12.26 2.61
N SER A 150 -8.37 12.46 3.14
CA SER A 150 -8.64 12.35 4.58
C SER A 150 -9.90 11.55 4.91
N ASP A 151 -9.93 10.91 6.07
CA ASP A 151 -11.11 10.19 6.58
C ASP A 151 -11.56 9.09 5.60
N VAL A 152 -10.68 8.11 5.43
CA VAL A 152 -10.83 7.01 4.45
C VAL A 152 -11.05 5.70 5.19
N VAL A 153 -12.09 4.96 4.83
CA VAL A 153 -12.36 3.61 5.33
C VAL A 153 -12.44 2.64 4.16
N ILE A 154 -11.58 1.63 4.17
CA ILE A 154 -11.57 0.54 3.19
C ILE A 154 -11.78 -0.77 3.94
N HIS A 155 -12.91 -1.45 3.74
CA HIS A 155 -13.23 -2.65 4.52
C HIS A 155 -14.03 -3.70 3.76
N HIS A 156 -13.84 -4.98 4.09
CA HIS A 156 -14.52 -6.11 3.41
C HIS A 156 -14.27 -6.12 1.90
N VAL A 157 -13.05 -5.77 1.47
CA VAL A 157 -12.68 -5.83 0.05
C VAL A 157 -11.86 -7.09 -0.22
N THR A 158 -11.98 -7.60 -1.44
CA THR A 158 -11.12 -8.66 -1.97
C THR A 158 -10.31 -8.09 -3.12
N ILE A 159 -8.98 -8.20 -3.09
CA ILE A 159 -8.11 -7.68 -4.15
C ILE A 159 -7.29 -8.83 -4.73
N LEU A 160 -7.40 -9.06 -6.04
CA LEU A 160 -6.83 -10.21 -6.73
C LEU A 160 -6.04 -9.78 -7.97
N ALA A 161 -4.79 -10.22 -8.06
CA ALA A 161 -4.00 -10.17 -9.28
C ALA A 161 -3.05 -11.38 -9.34
N PRO A 162 -2.63 -11.84 -10.53
CA PRO A 162 -1.62 -12.87 -10.65
C PRO A 162 -0.35 -12.52 -9.88
N GLN A 163 0.28 -13.50 -9.23
CA GLN A 163 1.47 -13.26 -8.38
C GLN A 163 2.68 -12.74 -9.19
N ASP A 164 2.70 -12.92 -10.52
CA ASP A 164 3.73 -12.40 -11.41
C ASP A 164 3.35 -11.06 -12.08
N SER A 165 2.22 -10.46 -11.69
CA SER A 165 1.78 -9.14 -12.18
C SER A 165 2.66 -8.03 -11.59
N PRO A 166 3.30 -7.17 -12.42
CA PRO A 166 4.25 -6.19 -11.92
C PRO A 166 3.55 -5.00 -11.25
N ASN A 167 3.96 -4.67 -10.02
CA ASN A 167 3.54 -3.47 -9.28
C ASN A 167 2.03 -3.36 -9.07
N THR A 168 1.41 -4.47 -8.66
CA THR A 168 -0.01 -4.55 -8.36
C THR A 168 -0.26 -4.44 -6.84
N ASP A 169 0.34 -3.42 -6.21
CA ASP A 169 0.12 -3.10 -4.80
C ASP A 169 -1.40 -3.08 -4.50
N GLY A 170 -1.79 -3.58 -3.33
CA GLY A 170 -3.21 -3.70 -2.96
C GLY A 170 -3.81 -2.36 -2.57
N ILE A 171 -3.32 -1.74 -1.50
CA ILE A 171 -3.84 -0.46 -1.00
C ILE A 171 -2.68 0.47 -0.65
N ASP A 172 -2.72 1.68 -1.21
CA ASP A 172 -1.60 2.62 -1.17
C ASP A 172 -2.03 3.98 -0.58
N PRO A 173 -2.17 4.13 0.75
CA PRO A 173 -2.37 5.44 1.33
C PRO A 173 -1.12 6.31 1.11
N ASP A 174 -1.24 7.33 0.24
CA ASP A 174 -0.16 8.25 -0.06
C ASP A 174 -0.50 9.67 0.42
N SER A 175 0.33 10.20 1.32
CA SER A 175 0.18 11.56 1.84
C SER A 175 -1.25 11.82 2.39
N SER A 176 -1.84 10.76 2.96
CA SER A 176 -3.23 10.70 3.39
C SER A 176 -3.35 10.64 4.93
N TYR A 177 -4.46 11.12 5.46
CA TYR A 177 -4.67 11.30 6.90
C TYR A 177 -5.93 10.58 7.39
N ASN A 178 -5.87 9.94 8.56
CA ASN A 178 -7.00 9.25 9.16
C ASN A 178 -7.58 8.16 8.23
N VAL A 179 -6.81 7.10 8.03
CA VAL A 179 -7.15 5.99 7.12
C VAL A 179 -7.34 4.70 7.93
N CYS A 180 -8.45 4.01 7.73
CA CYS A 180 -8.72 2.69 8.30
C CYS A 180 -8.83 1.66 7.16
N ILE A 181 -7.99 0.63 7.21
CA ILE A 181 -8.02 -0.50 6.28
C ILE A 181 -8.27 -1.76 7.11
N GLU A 182 -9.41 -2.43 6.89
CA GLU A 182 -9.75 -3.59 7.72
C GLU A 182 -10.53 -4.71 7.02
N ASP A 183 -10.54 -5.89 7.63
CA ASP A 183 -11.42 -7.00 7.25
C ASP A 183 -11.33 -7.40 5.77
N SER A 184 -10.12 -7.44 5.22
CA SER A 184 -9.92 -7.57 3.77
C SER A 184 -8.98 -8.71 3.40
N TYR A 185 -9.19 -9.27 2.20
CA TYR A 185 -8.34 -10.29 1.61
C TYR A 185 -7.59 -9.72 0.40
N ILE A 186 -6.27 -9.85 0.38
CA ILE A 186 -5.43 -9.27 -0.68
C ILE A 186 -4.46 -10.34 -1.19
N SER A 187 -4.48 -10.63 -2.49
CA SER A 187 -3.54 -11.54 -3.13
C SER A 187 -3.09 -10.96 -4.47
N THR A 188 -1.88 -10.43 -4.50
CA THR A 188 -1.38 -9.62 -5.63
C THR A 188 0.08 -9.92 -5.93
N GLY A 189 0.61 -9.30 -6.99
CA GLY A 189 2.00 -9.47 -7.41
C GLY A 189 2.99 -8.53 -6.73
N ASP A 190 2.53 -7.58 -5.90
CA ASP A 190 3.38 -6.65 -5.12
C ASP A 190 2.82 -6.45 -3.70
N ASP A 191 3.18 -5.39 -2.98
CA ASP A 191 2.83 -5.19 -1.56
C ASP A 191 1.31 -5.23 -1.28
N LEU A 192 0.84 -5.89 -0.20
CA LEU A 192 -0.61 -5.93 0.10
C LEU A 192 -1.14 -4.55 0.53
N VAL A 193 -0.43 -3.90 1.47
CA VAL A 193 -0.69 -2.51 1.87
C VAL A 193 0.63 -1.77 1.92
N ALA A 194 0.76 -0.67 1.17
CA ALA A 194 1.98 0.12 1.09
C ALA A 194 1.72 1.59 1.40
N ILE A 195 2.12 2.03 2.60
CA ILE A 195 1.97 3.43 2.99
C ILE A 195 3.09 4.27 2.37
N LYS A 196 2.73 5.35 1.68
CA LYS A 196 3.65 6.24 0.94
C LYS A 196 3.39 7.71 1.30
N SER A 197 4.26 8.62 0.85
CA SER A 197 4.16 10.07 1.05
C SER A 197 4.99 10.85 0.03
N GLY A 198 4.96 10.43 -1.24
CA GLY A 198 5.85 10.97 -2.28
C GLY A 198 7.34 10.64 -2.09
N TRP A 199 8.18 11.02 -3.05
CA TRP A 199 9.60 10.67 -3.02
C TRP A 199 10.57 11.81 -3.34
N ASP A 200 11.77 11.70 -2.77
CA ASP A 200 12.90 12.60 -2.85
C ASP A 200 12.53 14.09 -2.81
N GLN A 201 13.14 14.91 -3.66
CA GLN A 201 12.94 16.36 -3.67
C GLN A 201 11.48 16.76 -3.90
N TYR A 202 10.71 15.97 -4.64
CA TYR A 202 9.30 16.26 -4.93
C TYR A 202 8.43 16.03 -3.70
N GLY A 203 8.61 14.90 -3.03
CA GLY A 203 7.91 14.60 -1.78
C GLY A 203 8.33 15.53 -0.64
N ILE A 204 9.62 15.87 -0.56
CA ILE A 204 10.14 16.87 0.41
C ILE A 204 9.51 18.23 0.16
N ALA A 205 9.48 18.70 -1.08
CA ALA A 205 8.90 20.00 -1.44
C ALA A 205 7.38 20.04 -1.22
N PHE A 206 6.69 18.93 -1.52
CA PHE A 206 5.26 18.80 -1.28
C PHE A 206 4.92 18.76 0.21
N GLY A 207 5.77 18.13 1.03
CA GLY A 207 5.76 18.29 2.49
C GLY A 207 4.54 17.74 3.21
N ARG A 208 3.76 16.85 2.57
CA ARG A 208 2.53 16.27 3.14
C ARG A 208 2.77 14.83 3.62
N PRO A 209 2.60 14.54 4.92
CA PRO A 209 2.83 13.20 5.43
C PRO A 209 1.62 12.28 5.25
N SER A 210 1.87 10.97 5.23
CA SER A 210 0.85 9.97 5.58
C SER A 210 0.81 9.79 7.10
N SER A 211 -0.37 9.94 7.71
CA SER A 211 -0.45 9.81 9.17
C SER A 211 -1.80 9.39 9.73
N ASN A 212 -1.76 8.80 10.92
CA ASN A 212 -2.92 8.23 11.61
C ASN A 212 -3.59 7.18 10.73
N ILE A 213 -2.88 6.08 10.49
CA ILE A 213 -3.36 4.99 9.65
C ILE A 213 -3.45 3.72 10.49
N THR A 214 -4.60 3.08 10.45
CA THR A 214 -4.86 1.78 11.09
C THR A 214 -5.07 0.73 10.01
N ILE A 215 -4.32 -0.36 10.09
CA ILE A 215 -4.44 -1.54 9.24
C ILE A 215 -4.75 -2.71 10.16
N ARG A 216 -5.86 -3.43 9.97
CA ARG A 216 -6.15 -4.57 10.83
C ARG A 216 -6.99 -5.67 10.21
N ARG A 217 -6.82 -6.91 10.67
CA ARG A 217 -7.61 -8.06 10.16
C ARG A 217 -7.45 -8.22 8.65
N ILE A 218 -6.21 -8.15 8.18
CA ILE A 218 -5.84 -8.38 6.77
C ILE A 218 -5.31 -9.79 6.61
N THR A 219 -5.80 -10.50 5.60
CA THR A 219 -5.30 -11.81 5.19
C THR A 219 -4.80 -11.75 3.75
N GLY A 220 -3.67 -12.39 3.43
CA GLY A 220 -3.20 -12.32 2.06
C GLY A 220 -1.89 -13.02 1.72
N SER A 221 -1.50 -12.92 0.45
CA SER A 221 -0.29 -13.52 -0.12
C SER A 221 0.30 -12.69 -1.25
N SER A 222 1.63 -12.59 -1.30
CA SER A 222 2.35 -11.81 -2.32
C SER A 222 3.82 -12.22 -2.38
N PRO A 223 4.49 -12.20 -3.55
CA PRO A 223 5.93 -12.42 -3.61
C PRO A 223 6.75 -11.22 -3.08
N PHE A 224 6.09 -10.12 -2.69
CA PHE A 224 6.64 -8.90 -2.09
C PHE A 224 6.21 -8.78 -0.62
N ALA A 225 5.72 -7.63 -0.14
CA ALA A 225 5.44 -7.43 1.28
C ALA A 225 3.98 -7.64 1.68
N GLY A 226 3.75 -8.11 2.91
CA GLY A 226 2.45 -7.99 3.56
C GLY A 226 2.14 -6.54 3.94
N ILE A 227 2.86 -6.02 4.94
CA ILE A 227 2.75 -4.63 5.37
C ILE A 227 4.01 -3.88 4.96
N ALA A 228 3.86 -2.94 4.03
CA ALA A 228 4.92 -2.07 3.56
C ALA A 228 4.76 -0.63 4.05
N ILE A 229 5.89 -0.02 4.42
CA ILE A 229 6.00 1.41 4.65
C ILE A 229 7.14 1.91 3.75
N GLY A 230 6.81 2.73 2.77
CA GLY A 230 7.75 3.22 1.75
C GLY A 230 7.84 2.36 0.49
N SER A 231 8.79 2.63 -0.41
CA SER A 231 10.00 3.45 -0.19
C SER A 231 9.79 4.96 -0.26
N GLU A 232 8.68 5.39 -0.84
CA GLU A 232 8.30 6.79 -1.09
C GLU A 232 7.85 7.43 0.24
N THR A 233 8.82 7.96 0.99
CA THR A 233 8.66 8.34 2.41
C THR A 233 8.96 9.82 2.67
N SER A 234 9.03 10.62 1.61
CA SER A 234 9.69 11.93 1.64
C SER A 234 8.87 13.06 2.25
N GLY A 235 7.54 13.01 2.12
CA GLY A 235 6.62 13.87 2.88
C GLY A 235 6.50 13.48 4.36
N GLY A 236 6.95 12.28 4.70
CA GLY A 236 6.99 11.71 6.04
C GLY A 236 5.82 10.75 6.33
N ILE A 237 6.07 9.78 7.19
CA ILE A 237 5.10 8.78 7.63
C ILE A 237 5.11 8.72 9.15
N LYS A 238 3.94 8.86 9.79
CA LYS A 238 3.86 8.78 11.25
C LYS A 238 2.55 8.22 11.80
N ASN A 239 2.62 7.66 13.00
CA ASN A 239 1.46 7.17 13.76
C ASN A 239 0.69 6.11 12.96
N ILE A 240 1.35 4.97 12.76
CA ILE A 240 0.78 3.83 12.04
C ILE A 240 0.57 2.70 13.03
N VAL A 241 -0.61 2.08 12.98
CA VAL A 241 -0.93 0.87 13.74
C VAL A 241 -1.31 -0.22 12.73
N ALA A 242 -0.58 -1.34 12.75
CA ALA A 242 -0.93 -2.53 11.98
C ALA A 242 -1.12 -3.72 12.93
N GLU A 243 -2.29 -4.35 12.94
CA GLU A 243 -2.57 -5.43 13.88
C GLU A 243 -3.46 -6.56 13.36
N HIS A 244 -3.28 -7.78 13.88
CA HIS A 244 -4.09 -8.93 13.48
C HIS A 244 -3.96 -9.22 11.98
N ILE A 245 -2.74 -9.51 11.53
CA ILE A 245 -2.41 -9.72 10.13
C ILE A 245 -2.03 -11.19 9.92
N SER A 246 -2.60 -11.84 8.90
CA SER A 246 -2.33 -13.25 8.58
C SER A 246 -1.81 -13.39 7.15
N LEU A 247 -0.55 -13.79 7.01
CA LEU A 247 0.14 -13.77 5.72
C LEU A 247 0.60 -15.18 5.35
N SER A 248 0.43 -15.56 4.08
CA SER A 248 0.97 -16.80 3.54
C SER A 248 1.74 -16.56 2.24
N ASN A 249 2.74 -17.40 1.96
CA ASN A 249 3.53 -17.38 0.72
C ASN A 249 4.10 -15.98 0.41
N MET A 250 4.90 -15.46 1.33
CA MET A 250 5.37 -14.08 1.30
C MET A 250 6.80 -13.90 0.78
N GLY A 251 7.04 -12.78 0.09
CA GLY A 251 8.39 -12.23 -0.02
C GLY A 251 8.90 -11.77 1.34
N VAL A 252 8.18 -10.83 1.96
CA VAL A 252 8.51 -10.21 3.24
C VAL A 252 7.23 -10.06 4.06
N GLY A 253 7.20 -10.48 5.32
CA GLY A 253 6.03 -10.24 6.17
C GLY A 253 5.80 -8.75 6.44
N VAL A 254 6.77 -8.12 7.12
CA VAL A 254 6.79 -6.67 7.42
C VAL A 254 7.98 -6.03 6.74
N ASN A 255 7.77 -4.98 5.96
CA ASN A 255 8.80 -4.33 5.15
C ASN A 255 8.79 -2.79 5.30
N ILE A 256 9.77 -2.22 5.97
CA ILE A 256 9.95 -0.76 6.04
C ILE A 256 11.12 -0.38 5.14
N LYS A 257 10.89 0.51 4.18
CA LYS A 257 11.80 0.83 3.08
C LYS A 257 12.03 2.33 3.02
N THR A 258 13.28 2.75 2.89
CA THR A 258 13.64 4.14 2.58
C THR A 258 14.99 4.16 1.84
N ASN A 259 15.44 5.34 1.43
CA ASN A 259 16.75 5.53 0.81
C ASN A 259 17.40 6.84 1.26
N ILE A 260 18.74 6.92 1.19
CA ILE A 260 19.43 8.22 1.10
C ILE A 260 18.79 8.99 -0.07
N GLY A 261 18.46 10.27 0.11
CA GLY A 261 17.71 11.05 -0.88
C GLY A 261 16.26 11.28 -0.50
N ARG A 262 15.64 10.32 0.21
CA ARG A 262 14.24 10.45 0.62
C ARG A 262 14.02 11.58 1.61
N GLY A 263 14.99 11.86 2.49
CA GLY A 263 14.77 12.77 3.61
C GLY A 263 13.56 12.36 4.44
N GLY A 264 12.79 13.33 4.94
CA GLY A 264 11.55 13.05 5.67
C GLY A 264 11.77 12.21 6.93
N TYR A 265 10.74 11.45 7.32
CA TYR A 265 10.78 10.63 8.52
C TYR A 265 9.80 9.45 8.45
N ILE A 266 10.12 8.36 9.16
CA ILE A 266 9.23 7.25 9.46
C ILE A 266 9.23 7.09 10.99
N LYS A 267 8.12 7.44 11.65
CA LYS A 267 8.09 7.45 13.12
C LYS A 267 6.80 6.95 13.76
N ASN A 268 6.90 6.42 14.97
CA ASN A 268 5.76 5.95 15.76
C ASN A 268 4.96 4.89 15.00
N ILE A 269 5.64 3.79 14.68
CA ILE A 269 5.05 2.66 13.97
C ILE A 269 4.85 1.54 14.99
N LYS A 270 3.62 1.06 15.14
CA LYS A 270 3.26 -0.08 15.98
C LYS A 270 2.72 -1.20 15.09
N ILE A 271 3.36 -2.36 15.13
CA ILE A 271 2.94 -3.55 14.40
C ILE A 271 2.80 -4.69 15.39
N SER A 272 1.62 -5.32 15.46
CA SER A 272 1.37 -6.37 16.44
C SER A 272 0.50 -7.52 15.94
N ASN A 273 0.63 -8.71 16.53
CA ASN A 273 -0.23 -9.85 16.22
C ASN A 273 -0.18 -10.22 14.73
N VAL A 274 1.02 -10.53 14.24
CA VAL A 274 1.25 -10.91 12.84
C VAL A 274 1.59 -12.39 12.75
N TYR A 275 0.84 -13.14 11.95
CA TYR A 275 1.15 -14.51 11.57
C TYR A 275 1.72 -14.53 10.15
N VAL A 276 2.84 -15.25 9.93
CA VAL A 276 3.50 -15.35 8.63
C VAL A 276 3.88 -16.79 8.31
N GLU A 277 3.34 -17.35 7.23
CA GLU A 277 3.66 -18.69 6.76
C GLU A 277 4.38 -18.65 5.41
N ASN A 278 5.43 -19.45 5.25
CA ASN A 278 6.19 -19.60 4.00
C ASN A 278 6.71 -18.25 3.47
N ALA A 279 7.61 -17.60 4.20
CA ALA A 279 8.14 -16.28 3.81
C ALA A 279 9.64 -16.29 3.53
N LYS A 280 10.12 -15.47 2.57
CA LYS A 280 11.58 -15.27 2.39
C LYS A 280 12.17 -14.46 3.55
N TYR A 281 11.47 -13.44 4.03
CA TYR A 281 11.82 -12.67 5.22
C TYR A 281 10.62 -12.50 6.15
N GLY A 282 10.81 -12.65 7.46
CA GLY A 282 9.79 -12.28 8.44
C GLY A 282 9.66 -10.75 8.54
N ILE A 283 10.77 -10.10 8.90
CA ILE A 283 10.84 -8.64 9.11
C ILE A 283 12.03 -8.06 8.34
N LYS A 284 11.80 -7.04 7.52
CA LYS A 284 12.85 -6.29 6.83
C LYS A 284 12.66 -4.79 7.04
N ILE A 285 13.72 -4.10 7.45
CA ILE A 285 13.78 -2.65 7.53
C ILE A 285 15.06 -2.24 6.81
N ALA A 286 14.94 -1.57 5.66
CA ALA A 286 16.05 -1.28 4.77
C ALA A 286 16.16 0.21 4.48
N GLY A 287 17.34 0.77 4.73
CA GLY A 287 17.68 2.15 4.42
C GLY A 287 18.28 2.38 3.04
N ASP A 288 18.59 1.33 2.29
CA ASP A 288 19.10 1.42 0.92
C ASP A 288 18.28 0.51 -0.01
N THR A 289 17.29 1.10 -0.68
CA THR A 289 16.47 0.41 -1.70
C THR A 289 16.76 0.86 -3.13
N GLY A 290 17.75 1.76 -3.33
CA GLY A 290 18.36 2.09 -4.62
C GLY A 290 17.56 2.89 -5.66
N ASP A 291 16.23 3.00 -5.57
CA ASP A 291 15.40 3.67 -6.60
C ASP A 291 15.21 5.17 -6.38
N HIS A 292 15.25 5.97 -7.45
CA HIS A 292 15.15 7.44 -7.47
C HIS A 292 14.47 7.93 -8.77
N PRO A 293 13.79 9.10 -8.80
CA PRO A 293 13.13 9.60 -10.01
C PRO A 293 14.09 9.98 -11.08
N ASP A 294 15.18 10.58 -10.67
CA ASP A 294 16.13 11.24 -11.53
C ASP A 294 17.42 11.42 -10.75
N ALA A 295 18.44 11.91 -11.43
CA ALA A 295 19.75 12.14 -10.83
C ALA A 295 19.77 13.41 -9.94
N PHE A 296 18.65 14.12 -9.76
CA PHE A 296 18.59 15.39 -9.02
C PHE A 296 18.19 15.21 -7.55
N TYR A 297 18.01 13.97 -7.07
CA TYR A 297 17.79 13.72 -5.65
C TYR A 297 18.95 14.25 -4.81
N ASN A 298 18.66 14.70 -3.58
CA ASN A 298 19.68 15.24 -2.69
C ASN A 298 20.40 14.10 -1.94
N PRO A 299 21.67 13.77 -2.24
CA PRO A 299 22.38 12.67 -1.57
C PRO A 299 22.66 12.93 -0.08
N ASN A 300 22.43 14.14 0.42
CA ASN A 300 22.55 14.49 1.83
C ASN A 300 21.19 14.46 2.57
N ALA A 301 20.09 14.21 1.86
CA ALA A 301 18.76 14.09 2.48
C ALA A 301 18.61 12.72 3.13
N LEU A 302 19.05 12.61 4.38
CA LEU A 302 18.95 11.38 5.16
C LEU A 302 17.58 11.25 5.83
N PRO A 303 16.88 10.10 5.69
CA PRO A 303 15.62 9.86 6.36
C PRO A 303 15.82 9.60 7.86
N VAL A 304 14.88 10.07 8.68
CA VAL A 304 14.84 9.74 10.12
C VAL A 304 13.89 8.57 10.35
N VAL A 305 14.41 7.41 10.75
CA VAL A 305 13.58 6.24 11.14
C VAL A 305 13.68 6.04 12.64
N LYS A 306 12.55 6.22 13.35
CA LYS A 306 12.55 6.20 14.82
C LYS A 306 11.26 5.67 15.44
N GLY A 307 11.37 4.84 16.48
CA GLY A 307 10.21 4.40 17.26
C GLY A 307 9.38 3.40 16.47
N ILE A 308 10.00 2.28 16.12
CA ILE A 308 9.39 1.17 15.39
C ILE A 308 9.21 0.02 16.38
N HIS A 309 7.97 -0.24 16.78
CA HIS A 309 7.64 -1.26 17.76
C HIS A 309 6.94 -2.41 17.07
N ILE A 310 7.54 -3.59 17.12
CA ILE A 310 7.01 -4.82 16.51
C ILE A 310 6.83 -5.86 17.62
N LYS A 311 5.60 -6.32 17.83
CA LYS A 311 5.22 -7.21 18.93
C LYS A 311 4.44 -8.43 18.46
N ASN A 312 4.64 -9.58 19.09
CA ASN A 312 3.82 -10.77 18.85
C ASN A 312 3.75 -11.15 17.36
N VAL A 313 4.92 -11.45 16.79
CA VAL A 313 5.04 -11.91 15.40
C VAL A 313 5.41 -13.38 15.41
N TRP A 314 4.53 -14.22 14.88
CA TRP A 314 4.73 -15.65 14.79
C TRP A 314 4.90 -16.07 13.33
N GLY A 315 5.92 -16.85 13.02
CA GLY A 315 6.17 -17.33 11.67
C GLY A 315 6.63 -18.77 11.58
N VAL A 316 6.15 -19.45 10.54
CA VAL A 316 6.47 -20.84 10.19
C VAL A 316 7.06 -20.87 8.78
N ASN A 317 8.12 -21.65 8.57
CA ASN A 317 8.84 -21.73 7.29
C ASN A 317 9.35 -20.37 6.78
N VAL A 318 9.90 -19.56 7.68
CA VAL A 318 10.49 -18.25 7.36
C VAL A 318 11.98 -18.40 7.05
N GLN A 319 12.40 -18.18 5.80
CA GLN A 319 13.77 -18.44 5.37
C GLN A 319 14.82 -17.55 6.07
N ASN A 320 14.48 -16.28 6.31
CA ASN A 320 15.32 -15.33 7.04
C ASN A 320 14.46 -14.62 8.09
N ALA A 321 14.84 -14.72 9.37
CA ALA A 321 14.05 -14.12 10.45
C ALA A 321 13.92 -12.61 10.28
N GLY A 322 15.05 -11.91 10.11
CA GLY A 322 14.97 -10.50 9.76
C GLY A 322 16.25 -9.84 9.29
N SER A 323 16.09 -8.64 8.74
CA SER A 323 17.18 -7.80 8.26
C SER A 323 16.84 -6.33 8.55
N ILE A 324 17.57 -5.70 9.47
CA ILE A 324 17.36 -4.31 9.88
C ILE A 324 18.64 -3.52 9.63
N GLN A 325 18.73 -2.89 8.47
CA GLN A 325 19.92 -2.19 8.01
C GLN A 325 19.58 -0.71 7.85
N GLY A 326 20.09 0.09 8.78
CA GLY A 326 19.99 1.54 8.77
C GLY A 326 20.96 2.20 7.80
N LEU A 327 21.17 3.49 8.00
CA LEU A 327 22.07 4.31 7.19
C LEU A 327 23.20 4.88 8.04
N LYS A 328 24.41 4.81 7.51
CA LYS A 328 25.56 5.52 8.09
C LYS A 328 25.25 7.03 8.11
N GLY A 329 25.28 7.64 9.30
CA GLY A 329 24.93 9.05 9.51
C GLY A 329 23.46 9.32 9.83
N SER A 330 22.57 8.34 9.63
CA SER A 330 21.18 8.37 10.13
C SER A 330 20.75 6.97 10.56
N PRO A 331 21.32 6.45 11.66
CA PRO A 331 21.00 5.11 12.12
C PRO A 331 19.53 5.01 12.50
N PHE A 332 18.96 3.82 12.34
CA PHE A 332 17.58 3.55 12.75
C PHE A 332 17.53 3.41 14.28
N THR A 333 16.68 4.18 14.96
CA THR A 333 16.71 4.28 16.43
C THR A 333 15.38 3.92 17.06
N GLY A 334 15.40 3.48 18.32
CA GLY A 334 14.17 3.11 19.02
C GLY A 334 13.42 1.97 18.33
N ILE A 335 14.17 0.99 17.81
CA ILE A 335 13.59 -0.27 17.35
C ILE A 335 13.28 -1.11 18.59
N CYS A 336 12.04 -1.56 18.73
CA CYS A 336 11.62 -2.45 19.80
C CYS A 336 11.02 -3.72 19.20
N LEU A 337 11.65 -4.86 19.47
CA LEU A 337 11.19 -6.18 19.04
C LEU A 337 10.74 -6.98 20.27
N SER A 338 9.49 -7.39 20.35
CA SER A 338 9.01 -8.16 21.50
C SER A 338 8.15 -9.35 21.10
N GLU A 339 8.34 -10.49 21.76
CA GLU A 339 7.52 -11.69 21.55
C GLU A 339 7.52 -12.10 20.06
N ILE A 340 8.71 -12.20 19.46
CA ILE A 340 8.86 -12.59 18.05
C ILE A 340 9.36 -14.02 17.99
N ASN A 341 8.69 -14.86 17.20
CA ASN A 341 9.12 -16.21 16.95
C ASN A 341 8.99 -16.55 15.47
N LEU A 342 10.12 -16.61 14.76
CA LEU A 342 10.19 -16.81 13.32
C LEU A 342 10.97 -18.10 13.03
N HIS A 343 10.25 -19.21 12.96
CA HIS A 343 10.84 -20.52 12.72
C HIS A 343 11.21 -20.68 11.23
N GLY A 344 12.46 -21.06 10.97
CA GLY A 344 12.92 -21.44 9.64
C GLY A 344 12.50 -22.85 9.24
N SER A 345 12.59 -23.17 7.95
CA SER A 345 12.48 -24.55 7.48
C SER A 345 13.66 -25.37 7.99
N LEU A 346 13.41 -26.64 8.32
CA LEU A 346 14.38 -27.61 8.86
C LEU A 346 15.79 -27.41 8.24
N ASN A 347 16.78 -27.18 9.11
CA ASN A 347 18.23 -27.10 8.85
C ASN A 347 18.84 -25.80 8.29
N LEU A 348 18.10 -24.69 8.15
CA LEU A 348 18.68 -23.40 7.73
C LEU A 348 18.16 -22.22 8.59
N TYR A 349 18.55 -22.16 9.85
CA TYR A 349 18.32 -20.97 10.68
C TYR A 349 19.24 -19.82 10.22
N ARG A 350 18.79 -19.02 9.26
CA ARG A 350 19.52 -17.79 8.90
C ARG A 350 19.18 -16.69 9.90
N SER A 351 20.21 -16.24 10.59
CA SER A 351 20.16 -15.24 11.66
C SER A 351 19.73 -13.87 11.15
N TRP A 352 19.42 -12.98 12.10
CA TRP A 352 19.20 -11.58 11.82
C TRP A 352 20.44 -10.93 11.20
N LYS A 353 20.22 -9.98 10.28
CA LYS A 353 21.25 -9.06 9.79
C LYS A 353 20.95 -7.66 10.30
N CYS A 354 21.94 -7.01 10.91
CA CYS A 354 21.76 -5.65 11.43
C CYS A 354 22.96 -4.78 11.10
N SER A 355 22.71 -3.51 10.83
CA SER A 355 23.72 -2.47 10.69
C SER A 355 23.10 -1.11 10.97
N ASP A 356 23.87 -0.18 11.52
CA ASP A 356 23.45 1.21 11.75
C ASP A 356 22.07 1.31 12.42
N VAL A 357 21.86 0.50 13.46
CA VAL A 357 20.59 0.40 14.18
C VAL A 357 20.83 0.36 15.69
N SER A 358 19.88 0.91 16.45
CA SER A 358 19.83 0.80 17.90
C SER A 358 18.40 0.55 18.39
N GLY A 359 18.29 -0.24 19.45
CA GLY A 359 17.00 -0.65 19.95
C GLY A 359 17.12 -1.68 21.07
N THR A 360 16.01 -2.34 21.35
CA THR A 360 15.93 -3.38 22.37
C THR A 360 15.07 -4.54 21.89
N SER A 361 15.29 -5.72 22.48
CA SER A 361 14.51 -6.90 22.17
C SER A 361 14.12 -7.68 23.42
N LEU A 362 12.94 -8.29 23.41
CA LEU A 362 12.43 -9.10 24.52
C LEU A 362 11.75 -10.35 23.97
N LYS A 363 12.22 -11.55 24.36
CA LYS A 363 11.66 -12.83 23.89
C LYS A 363 11.58 -12.92 22.35
N VAL A 364 12.72 -12.77 21.69
CA VAL A 364 12.86 -12.86 20.23
C VAL A 364 13.63 -14.13 19.86
N SER A 365 13.04 -14.94 18.97
CA SER A 365 13.58 -16.19 18.45
C SER A 365 13.46 -16.22 16.92
N PRO A 366 14.53 -16.52 16.16
CA PRO A 366 15.91 -16.68 16.61
C PRO A 366 16.47 -15.37 17.19
N TRP A 367 17.54 -15.49 17.98
CA TRP A 367 18.16 -14.35 18.67
C TRP A 367 18.54 -13.22 17.71
N PRO A 368 18.21 -11.95 18.02
CA PRO A 368 18.57 -10.81 17.19
C PRO A 368 20.06 -10.46 17.32
N CYS A 369 20.51 -9.58 16.42
CA CYS A 369 21.87 -9.04 16.44
C CYS A 369 22.18 -8.31 17.76
N SER A 370 23.45 -8.16 18.09
CA SER A 370 23.95 -7.48 19.29
C SER A 370 23.41 -6.05 19.46
N GLU A 371 23.20 -5.35 18.35
CA GLU A 371 22.72 -3.97 18.23
C GLU A 371 21.30 -3.77 18.76
N LEU A 372 20.54 -4.86 18.87
CA LEU A 372 19.17 -4.88 19.38
C LEU A 372 19.06 -5.66 20.70
N ARG A 373 20.17 -6.02 21.34
CA ARG A 373 20.15 -6.69 22.64
C ARG A 373 20.01 -5.67 23.76
N THR A 374 19.13 -5.96 24.70
CA THR A 374 18.96 -5.17 25.93
C THR A 374 20.25 -5.20 26.74
N THR A 375 21.03 -4.11 26.72
CA THR A 375 22.09 -3.89 27.71
C THR A 375 21.43 -3.31 28.95
N GLY A 376 21.68 -3.91 30.13
CA GLY A 376 20.95 -3.58 31.36
C GLY A 376 20.87 -2.08 31.63
N GLY A 377 19.64 -1.52 31.62
CA GLY A 377 19.36 -0.11 31.93
C GLY A 377 18.17 0.47 31.18
N SER A 378 17.03 0.59 31.88
CA SER A 378 15.87 1.49 31.67
C SER A 378 15.07 1.53 30.35
N TYR A 379 15.53 1.00 29.21
CA TYR A 379 14.73 0.96 27.97
C TYR A 379 14.07 -0.40 27.78
N SER A 380 12.93 -0.59 28.41
CA SER A 380 12.10 -1.78 28.22
C SER A 380 11.08 -1.55 27.09
N CYS A 381 11.01 -2.50 26.15
CA CYS A 381 9.89 -2.65 25.20
C CYS A 381 8.50 -2.66 25.87
N SER A 382 8.43 -2.89 27.20
CA SER A 382 7.19 -3.05 27.96
C SER A 382 6.41 -1.75 28.23
N SER A 383 6.97 -0.57 27.96
CA SER A 383 6.37 0.72 28.36
C SER A 383 5.59 1.43 27.26
N THR A 384 5.47 0.85 26.07
CA THR A 384 5.15 1.63 24.85
C THR A 384 4.12 1.05 23.89
N PHE A 385 3.43 -0.05 24.25
CA PHE A 385 2.30 -0.55 23.45
C PHE A 385 0.98 0.00 23.93
#